data_AF-A2YVC6-F1
#
_entry.id   AF-A2YVC6-F1
#
_cell.length_a   1.000
_cell.length_b   1.000
_cell.length_c   1.000
_cell.angle_alpha   90.00
_cell.angle_beta   90.00
_cell.angle_gamma   90.00
#
_symmetry.space_group_name_H-M   'P 1'
#
loop_
_entity.id
_entity.type
_entity.pdbx_description
1 polymer ?
#
loop_
_entity_poly.entity_id
_entity_poly.type
_entity_poly.pdbx_seq_one_letter_code
_entity_poly.pdbx_strand_id
1 'polypeptide(L)'
;MSSARRLLLLAGAAAAIALLLSATAPVAGAEDDGYSYIPGSPRGPQNWGSLKPEWATCSSGKMQSPINLGLLDLTLAPGLGNLNYTYQNANASVVNRGHDIMVRFDGDAGSLKINGTAYQLRQMHWHTPSEHTIDGRRYDMELHMVHLNAQNQAAVIGILYTIGTTPDEFLQKMEPYIIAISNQEGKEKMVVGGADPNVAKGKDTVYYRYMGSFTTPPCTEGVIWTVVRKVHTVSLSQITLLKAAVLMGNENNARPLQDLNNREIDLFFPLPLINN
;
A
#
# COMPACT_ATOMS: atom_id res chain seq x y z
N MET A 1 -69.81 45.97 -26.75
CA MET A 1 -69.90 45.20 -28.01
C MET A 1 -68.51 44.69 -28.34
N SER A 2 -68.38 43.36 -28.53
CA SER A 2 -67.27 42.67 -29.20
C SER A 2 -65.87 42.79 -28.57
N SER A 3 -64.97 41.81 -28.55
CA SER A 3 -64.94 40.35 -28.70
C SER A 3 -63.43 40.03 -28.73
N ALA A 4 -62.99 39.03 -27.96
CA ALA A 4 -61.89 38.12 -28.24
C ALA A 4 -60.54 38.66 -28.78
N ARG A 5 -59.45 38.30 -28.09
CA ARG A 5 -58.73 37.04 -28.41
C ARG A 5 -57.71 36.69 -27.33
N ARG A 6 -57.75 35.41 -26.97
CA ARG A 6 -56.79 34.69 -26.13
C ARG A 6 -55.45 34.59 -26.86
N LEU A 7 -54.35 34.69 -26.12
CA LEU A 7 -53.14 33.93 -26.44
C LEU A 7 -52.51 33.45 -25.13
N LEU A 8 -52.49 32.12 -24.97
CA LEU A 8 -51.74 31.45 -23.91
C LEU A 8 -50.24 31.60 -24.18
N LEU A 9 -49.48 31.97 -23.16
CA LEU A 9 -48.05 31.69 -23.07
C LEU A 9 -47.78 31.08 -21.70
N LEU A 10 -47.65 29.76 -21.68
CA LEU A 10 -47.05 28.98 -20.61
C LEU A 10 -45.55 29.19 -20.67
N ALA A 11 -44.95 29.78 -19.64
CA ALA A 11 -43.51 29.74 -19.42
C ALA A 11 -43.27 29.12 -18.04
N GLY A 12 -42.74 27.90 -18.05
CA GLY A 12 -42.50 27.06 -16.88
C GLY A 12 -41.40 27.62 -15.98
N ALA A 13 -41.59 27.45 -14.68
CA ALA A 13 -40.58 27.69 -13.67
C ALA A 13 -39.55 26.54 -13.70
N ALA A 14 -38.30 26.84 -14.06
CA ALA A 14 -37.18 25.92 -13.90
C ALA A 14 -36.67 26.02 -12.46
N ALA A 15 -37.01 25.04 -11.62
CA ALA A 15 -36.39 24.86 -10.31
C ALA A 15 -35.03 24.18 -10.48
N ALA A 16 -33.94 24.92 -10.22
CA ALA A 16 -32.60 24.36 -10.17
C ALA A 16 -32.43 23.60 -8.84
N ILE A 17 -32.46 22.27 -8.90
CA ILE A 17 -32.11 21.39 -7.78
C ILE A 17 -30.58 21.21 -7.82
N ALA A 18 -29.88 21.84 -6.88
CA ALA A 18 -28.46 21.58 -6.66
C ALA A 18 -28.32 20.22 -5.94
N LEU A 19 -27.94 19.17 -6.68
CA LEU A 19 -27.52 17.90 -6.09
C LEU A 19 -26.14 18.07 -5.45
N LEU A 20 -26.10 18.09 -4.12
CA LEU A 20 -24.88 17.88 -3.35
C LEU A 20 -24.48 16.40 -3.48
N LEU A 21 -23.57 16.10 -4.40
CA LEU A 21 -22.91 14.80 -4.48
C LEU A 21 -21.87 14.71 -3.35
N SER A 22 -22.29 14.11 -2.23
CA SER A 22 -21.36 13.62 -1.21
C SER A 22 -20.55 12.47 -1.79
N ALA A 23 -19.28 12.72 -2.12
CA ALA A 23 -18.34 11.70 -2.56
C ALA A 23 -17.95 10.82 -1.37
N THR A 24 -18.64 9.69 -1.21
CA THR A 24 -18.18 8.59 -0.36
C THR A 24 -17.07 7.85 -1.09
N ALA A 25 -15.85 7.84 -0.52
CA ALA A 25 -14.78 6.98 -1.02
C ALA A 25 -15.25 5.51 -0.98
N PRO A 26 -15.04 4.73 -2.06
CA PRO A 26 -15.48 3.35 -2.08
C PRO A 26 -14.66 2.54 -1.08
N VAL A 27 -15.36 1.90 -0.14
CA VAL A 27 -14.83 0.80 0.66
C VAL A 27 -14.73 -0.40 -0.29
N ALA A 28 -13.52 -0.79 -0.65
CA ALA A 28 -13.26 -1.87 -1.60
C ALA A 28 -13.71 -3.22 -1.02
N GLY A 29 -14.81 -3.75 -1.56
CA GLY A 29 -15.22 -5.16 -1.46
C GLY A 29 -14.85 -5.89 -2.75
N ALA A 30 -14.52 -7.17 -2.62
CA ALA A 30 -13.92 -8.04 -3.64
C ALA A 30 -14.69 -8.09 -4.99
N GLU A 31 -14.03 -7.65 -6.06
CA GLU A 31 -14.27 -8.07 -7.44
C GLU A 31 -13.04 -8.89 -7.88
N ASP A 32 -13.19 -9.83 -8.84
CA ASP A 32 -12.06 -10.40 -9.59
C ASP A 32 -11.12 -9.24 -9.92
N ASP A 33 -9.94 -9.22 -9.28
CA ASP A 33 -9.05 -8.06 -9.31
C ASP A 33 -8.71 -7.68 -10.75
N GLY A 34 -8.95 -8.57 -11.73
CA GLY A 34 -8.92 -8.28 -13.15
C GLY A 34 -7.50 -8.19 -13.70
N TYR A 35 -6.49 -8.37 -12.84
CA TYR A 35 -5.07 -8.40 -13.17
C TYR A 35 -4.39 -9.65 -12.59
N SER A 36 -3.17 -9.92 -13.05
CA SER A 36 -2.32 -11.03 -12.61
C SER A 36 -0.87 -10.57 -12.48
N TYR A 37 -0.07 -11.28 -11.70
CA TYR A 37 1.37 -11.09 -11.62
C TYR A 37 2.18 -11.91 -12.63
N ILE A 38 1.55 -12.80 -13.40
CA ILE A 38 2.24 -13.66 -14.37
C ILE A 38 2.81 -12.82 -15.52
N PRO A 39 4.15 -12.71 -15.64
CA PRO A 39 4.78 -11.90 -16.69
C PRO A 39 4.42 -12.42 -18.09
N GLY A 40 4.12 -11.49 -19.01
CA GLY A 40 3.77 -11.83 -20.40
C GLY A 40 2.35 -12.37 -20.60
N SER A 41 1.59 -12.63 -19.53
CA SER A 41 0.17 -12.97 -19.66
C SER A 41 -0.65 -11.73 -20.08
N PRO A 42 -1.84 -11.90 -20.71
CA PRO A 42 -2.69 -10.77 -21.08
C PRO A 42 -3.06 -9.86 -19.90
N ARG A 43 -3.14 -10.41 -18.69
CA ARG A 43 -3.44 -9.68 -17.44
C ARG A 43 -2.19 -9.35 -16.62
N GLY A 44 -0.99 -9.63 -17.14
CA GLY A 44 0.28 -9.47 -16.44
C GLY A 44 0.69 -8.02 -16.20
N PRO A 45 1.71 -7.77 -15.36
CA PRO A 45 2.10 -6.42 -14.93
C PRO A 45 2.43 -5.44 -16.07
N GLN A 46 2.96 -5.94 -17.19
CA GLN A 46 3.28 -5.12 -18.36
C GLN A 46 2.03 -4.53 -19.03
N ASN A 47 0.87 -5.14 -18.80
CA ASN A 47 -0.37 -4.82 -19.47
C ASN A 47 -1.39 -4.12 -18.55
N TRP A 48 -1.13 -4.00 -17.23
CA TRP A 48 -2.11 -3.47 -16.26
C TRP A 48 -2.74 -2.14 -16.69
N GLY A 49 -1.94 -1.20 -17.19
CA GLY A 49 -2.45 0.10 -17.62
C GLY A 49 -3.33 0.09 -18.87
N SER A 50 -3.43 -1.04 -19.56
CA SER A 50 -4.30 -1.24 -20.72
C SER A 50 -5.59 -2.02 -20.40
N LEU A 51 -5.70 -2.60 -19.19
CA LEU A 51 -6.83 -3.45 -18.82
C LEU A 51 -8.11 -2.64 -18.53
N LYS A 52 -7.95 -1.48 -17.87
CA LYS A 52 -9.06 -0.57 -17.55
C LYS A 52 -8.59 0.89 -17.69
N PRO A 53 -9.45 1.83 -18.15
CA PRO A 53 -9.09 3.24 -18.27
C PRO A 53 -8.56 3.86 -16.97
N GLU A 54 -9.16 3.52 -15.84
CA GLU A 54 -8.77 3.97 -14.50
C GLU A 54 -7.40 3.44 -14.03
N TRP A 55 -6.82 2.47 -14.74
CA TRP A 55 -5.49 1.92 -14.45
C TRP A 55 -4.40 2.48 -15.35
N ALA A 56 -4.72 3.40 -16.26
CA ALA A 56 -3.76 3.95 -17.23
C ALA A 56 -2.45 4.49 -16.61
N THR A 57 -2.49 4.94 -15.35
CA THR A 57 -1.31 5.38 -14.60
C THR A 57 -0.27 4.27 -14.43
N CYS A 58 -0.68 3.00 -14.39
CA CYS A 58 0.23 1.85 -14.29
C CYS A 58 1.24 1.78 -15.44
N SER A 59 0.93 2.32 -16.63
CA SER A 59 1.83 2.35 -17.79
C SER A 59 2.30 3.76 -18.16
N SER A 60 1.48 4.78 -17.93
CA SER A 60 1.78 6.16 -18.32
C SER A 60 2.52 6.96 -17.24
N GLY A 61 2.45 6.53 -15.98
CA GLY A 61 3.08 7.18 -14.84
C GLY A 61 4.60 7.24 -14.94
N LYS A 62 5.20 8.27 -14.34
CA LYS A 62 6.66 8.50 -14.32
C LYS A 62 7.28 8.43 -12.93
N MET A 63 6.45 8.23 -11.91
CA MET A 63 6.82 8.06 -10.51
C MET A 63 6.32 6.71 -10.00
N GLN A 64 6.40 5.67 -10.83
CA GLN A 64 5.92 4.34 -10.48
C GLN A 64 6.84 3.63 -9.49
N SER A 65 6.25 2.77 -8.65
CA SER A 65 6.92 1.89 -7.70
C SER A 65 6.64 0.42 -8.06
N PRO A 66 7.49 -0.54 -7.67
CA PRO A 66 8.73 -0.38 -6.87
C PRO A 66 9.92 0.11 -7.71
N ILE A 67 11.00 0.52 -7.04
CA ILE A 67 12.27 0.92 -7.66
C ILE A 67 13.46 0.17 -7.04
N ASN A 68 14.59 0.20 -7.74
CA ASN A 68 15.87 -0.14 -7.14
C ASN A 68 16.36 1.02 -6.25
N LEU A 69 16.69 0.71 -5.00
CA LEU A 69 17.32 1.63 -4.05
C LEU A 69 18.84 1.49 -4.21
N GLY A 70 19.37 2.08 -5.28
CA GLY A 70 20.79 1.98 -5.65
C GLY A 70 21.64 3.05 -4.97
N LEU A 71 22.83 2.67 -4.50
CA LEU A 71 23.78 3.58 -3.82
C LEU A 71 24.14 4.83 -4.64
N LEU A 72 24.18 4.73 -5.98
CA LEU A 72 24.54 5.84 -6.87
C LEU A 72 23.41 6.87 -7.04
N ASP A 73 22.19 6.51 -6.64
CA ASP A 73 20.98 7.34 -6.78
C ASP A 73 20.61 8.04 -5.46
N LEU A 74 21.44 7.88 -4.41
CA LEU A 74 21.12 8.35 -3.07
C LEU A 74 21.60 9.77 -2.80
N THR A 75 20.69 10.58 -2.26
CA THR A 75 21.00 11.88 -1.66
C THR A 75 20.97 11.73 -0.13
N LEU A 76 22.02 12.17 0.57
CA LEU A 76 22.01 12.17 2.03
C LEU A 76 21.07 13.29 2.55
N ALA A 77 20.05 12.90 3.33
CA ALA A 77 19.04 13.80 3.84
C ALA A 77 18.91 13.74 5.39
N PRO A 78 19.86 14.30 6.16
CA PRO A 78 19.84 14.27 7.62
C PRO A 78 18.66 15.06 8.21
N GLY A 79 18.12 16.02 7.45
CA GLY A 79 16.95 16.82 7.84
C GLY A 79 15.64 16.04 7.94
N LEU A 80 15.56 14.80 7.41
CA LEU A 80 14.35 13.98 7.51
C LEU A 80 14.04 13.55 8.95
N GLY A 81 15.07 13.40 9.79
CA GLY A 81 14.92 12.99 11.18
C GLY A 81 14.42 11.55 11.38
N ASN A 82 14.27 11.17 12.65
CA ASN A 82 13.77 9.84 13.02
C ASN A 82 12.31 9.66 12.64
N LEU A 83 11.93 8.43 12.30
CA LEU A 83 10.53 8.07 12.04
C LEU A 83 9.69 8.22 13.32
N ASN A 84 8.65 9.05 13.24
CA ASN A 84 7.79 9.38 14.36
C ASN A 84 6.50 8.55 14.30
N TYR A 85 6.51 7.43 15.01
CA TYR A 85 5.38 6.52 15.13
C TYR A 85 4.59 6.77 16.41
N THR A 86 3.27 6.62 16.32
CA THR A 86 2.33 6.66 17.45
C THR A 86 1.45 5.40 17.46
N TYR A 87 1.98 4.28 16.98
CA TYR A 87 1.22 3.04 16.85
C TYR A 87 0.76 2.51 18.20
N GLN A 88 -0.40 1.86 18.18
CA GLN A 88 -0.97 1.15 19.32
C GLN A 88 -1.73 -0.09 18.83
N ASN A 89 -1.94 -1.05 19.74
CA ASN A 89 -2.78 -2.21 19.44
C ASN A 89 -4.20 -1.78 19.11
N ALA A 90 -4.77 -2.35 18.04
CA ALA A 90 -6.10 -2.00 17.57
C ALA A 90 -6.86 -3.20 17.01
N ASN A 91 -8.19 -3.07 16.94
CA ASN A 91 -9.04 -4.05 16.26
C ASN A 91 -8.64 -4.16 14.79
N ALA A 92 -8.48 -5.39 14.33
CA ALA A 92 -8.03 -5.68 12.97
C ALA A 92 -8.64 -6.98 12.45
N SER A 93 -8.63 -7.10 11.13
CA SER A 93 -9.07 -8.28 10.38
C SER A 93 -7.96 -8.72 9.44
N VAL A 94 -7.69 -10.03 9.37
CA VAL A 94 -6.89 -10.62 8.28
C VAL A 94 -7.83 -10.89 7.13
N VAL A 95 -7.48 -10.43 5.94
CA VAL A 95 -8.29 -10.46 4.72
C VAL A 95 -7.48 -11.09 3.60
N ASN A 96 -8.08 -12.04 2.90
CA ASN A 96 -7.53 -12.61 1.68
C ASN A 96 -8.07 -11.81 0.50
N ARG A 97 -7.23 -10.99 -0.13
CA ARG A 97 -7.62 -10.19 -1.29
C ARG A 97 -7.47 -10.94 -2.61
N GLY A 98 -7.24 -12.25 -2.56
CA GLY A 98 -6.98 -13.08 -3.74
C GLY A 98 -5.54 -12.96 -4.25
N HIS A 99 -5.00 -11.74 -4.33
CA HIS A 99 -3.62 -11.49 -4.78
C HIS A 99 -2.59 -11.33 -3.66
N ASP A 100 -3.03 -11.04 -2.43
CA ASP A 100 -2.20 -11.00 -1.24
C ASP A 100 -3.03 -11.22 0.03
N ILE A 101 -2.32 -11.23 1.16
CA ILE A 101 -2.89 -11.28 2.50
C ILE A 101 -2.71 -9.91 3.15
N MET A 102 -3.81 -9.34 3.62
CA MET A 102 -3.86 -8.01 4.21
C MET A 102 -4.31 -8.10 5.67
N VAL A 103 -3.69 -7.35 6.56
CA VAL A 103 -4.23 -6.98 7.87
C VAL A 103 -4.88 -5.60 7.73
N ARG A 104 -6.22 -5.53 7.79
CA ARG A 104 -6.98 -4.28 7.81
C ARG A 104 -7.19 -3.84 9.24
N PHE A 105 -6.90 -2.58 9.56
CA PHE A 105 -7.21 -2.00 10.86
C PHE A 105 -8.59 -1.35 10.85
N ASP A 106 -9.49 -1.91 11.65
CA ASP A 106 -10.87 -1.41 11.82
C ASP A 106 -10.96 -0.41 13.00
N GLY A 107 -9.96 -0.41 13.89
CA GLY A 107 -9.77 0.57 14.96
C GLY A 107 -8.61 1.55 14.70
N ASP A 108 -8.36 2.45 15.64
CA ASP A 108 -7.23 3.39 15.57
C ASP A 108 -5.91 2.70 15.94
N ALA A 109 -5.17 2.25 14.92
CA ALA A 109 -3.83 1.65 15.06
C ALA A 109 -2.71 2.68 15.27
N GLY A 110 -3.04 3.97 15.38
CA GLY A 110 -2.11 5.08 15.45
C GLY A 110 -1.62 5.55 14.08
N SER A 111 -0.53 6.33 14.10
CA SER A 111 -0.08 7.04 12.89
C SER A 111 1.44 7.13 12.75
N LEU A 112 1.87 7.42 11.52
CA LEU A 112 3.19 7.93 11.18
C LEU A 112 3.09 9.44 10.94
N LYS A 113 3.98 10.22 11.55
CA LYS A 113 4.05 11.68 11.34
C LYS A 113 5.21 12.04 10.42
N ILE A 114 4.92 12.69 9.29
CA ILE A 114 5.91 13.17 8.31
C ILE A 114 5.73 14.69 8.18
N ASN A 115 6.78 15.46 8.47
CA ASN A 115 6.80 16.93 8.36
C ASN A 115 5.58 17.64 9.01
N GLY A 116 5.17 17.17 10.20
CA GLY A 116 4.01 17.74 10.89
C GLY A 116 2.67 17.08 10.54
N THR A 117 2.57 16.40 9.41
CA THR A 117 1.34 15.76 8.93
C THR A 117 1.23 14.33 9.44
N ALA A 118 0.10 13.99 10.05
CA ALA A 118 -0.18 12.63 10.51
C ALA A 118 -0.83 11.79 9.40
N TYR A 119 -0.31 10.58 9.21
CA TYR A 119 -0.85 9.56 8.31
C TYR A 119 -1.27 8.35 9.16
N GLN A 120 -2.57 8.11 9.27
CA GLN A 120 -3.14 7.00 10.05
C GLN A 120 -2.85 5.67 9.36
N LEU A 121 -2.39 4.66 10.11
CA LEU A 121 -2.19 3.32 9.58
C LEU A 121 -3.55 2.69 9.25
N ARG A 122 -3.69 2.21 8.02
CA ARG A 122 -4.94 1.62 7.52
C ARG A 122 -4.84 0.12 7.33
N GLN A 123 -3.73 -0.33 6.78
CA GLN A 123 -3.51 -1.74 6.51
C GLN A 123 -2.03 -2.10 6.45
N MET A 124 -1.76 -3.39 6.55
CA MET A 124 -0.48 -3.99 6.21
C MET A 124 -0.69 -5.17 5.28
N HIS A 125 0.24 -5.44 4.37
CA HIS A 125 0.19 -6.61 3.49
C HIS A 125 1.58 -7.04 3.07
N TRP A 126 1.71 -8.28 2.59
CA TRP A 126 2.99 -8.88 2.23
C TRP A 126 3.08 -9.19 0.74
N HIS A 127 4.27 -8.93 0.19
CA HIS A 127 4.71 -9.39 -1.11
C HIS A 127 5.80 -10.44 -0.97
N THR A 128 5.73 -11.50 -1.78
CA THR A 128 6.77 -12.52 -1.91
C THR A 128 7.07 -12.74 -3.39
N PRO A 129 8.31 -12.54 -3.89
CA PRO A 129 9.46 -11.95 -3.20
C PRO A 129 9.25 -10.47 -2.84
N SER A 130 10.28 -9.78 -2.30
CA SER A 130 10.20 -8.32 -2.15
C SER A 130 9.93 -7.65 -3.49
N GLU A 131 9.32 -6.46 -3.47
CA GLU A 131 9.09 -5.65 -4.66
C GLU A 131 10.28 -4.74 -4.92
N HIS A 132 10.73 -4.02 -3.89
CA HIS A 132 11.94 -3.21 -3.92
C HIS A 132 13.19 -4.09 -3.95
N THR A 133 14.26 -3.51 -4.50
CA THR A 133 15.62 -4.05 -4.41
C THR A 133 16.55 -3.02 -3.77
N ILE A 134 17.63 -3.48 -3.14
CA ILE A 134 18.74 -2.61 -2.70
C ILE A 134 19.96 -3.02 -3.50
N ASP A 135 20.56 -2.10 -4.25
CA ASP A 135 21.72 -2.37 -5.12
C ASP A 135 21.53 -3.60 -6.03
N GLY A 136 20.33 -3.71 -6.61
CA GLY A 136 19.93 -4.82 -7.48
C GLY A 136 19.59 -6.13 -6.75
N ARG A 137 19.82 -6.22 -5.44
CA ARG A 137 19.45 -7.39 -4.65
C ARG A 137 17.95 -7.39 -4.33
N ARG A 138 17.26 -8.44 -4.77
CA ARG A 138 15.89 -8.77 -4.34
C ARG A 138 15.93 -9.60 -3.07
N TYR A 139 14.94 -9.39 -2.21
CA TYR A 139 14.77 -10.04 -0.91
C TYR A 139 13.60 -11.03 -0.95
N ASP A 140 13.49 -11.87 0.07
CA ASP A 140 12.60 -13.04 0.06
C ASP A 140 11.13 -12.66 0.31
N MET A 141 10.89 -11.53 0.99
CA MET A 141 9.56 -10.99 1.26
C MET A 141 9.65 -9.49 1.55
N GLU A 142 8.56 -8.75 1.35
CA GLU A 142 8.42 -7.36 1.76
C GLU A 142 7.06 -7.11 2.41
N LEU A 143 7.06 -6.44 3.58
CA LEU A 143 5.85 -5.94 4.23
C LEU A 143 5.64 -4.48 3.84
N HIS A 144 4.43 -4.15 3.43
CA HIS A 144 3.98 -2.77 3.24
C HIS A 144 3.02 -2.37 4.36
N MET A 145 3.32 -1.27 5.05
CA MET A 145 2.41 -0.63 6.01
C MET A 145 1.84 0.64 5.37
N VAL A 146 0.56 0.63 5.02
CA VAL A 146 -0.08 1.72 4.26
C VAL A 146 -0.81 2.67 5.18
N HIS A 147 -0.49 3.94 5.05
CA HIS A 147 -1.06 5.03 5.84
C HIS A 147 -1.74 6.06 4.95
N LEU A 148 -2.80 6.68 5.47
CA LEU A 148 -3.51 7.77 4.81
C LEU A 148 -3.65 8.96 5.76
N ASN A 149 -3.43 10.18 5.26
CA ASN A 149 -3.77 11.40 6.00
C ASN A 149 -5.25 11.78 5.82
N ALA A 150 -5.67 12.89 6.43
CA ALA A 150 -7.05 13.39 6.36
C ALA A 150 -7.51 13.79 4.93
N GLN A 151 -6.57 13.96 4.00
CA GLN A 151 -6.82 14.26 2.59
C GLN A 151 -6.68 13.01 1.69
N ASN A 152 -6.59 11.80 2.28
CA ASN A 152 -6.36 10.53 1.58
C ASN A 152 -5.05 10.47 0.78
N GLN A 153 -4.06 11.30 1.13
CA GLN A 153 -2.71 11.16 0.59
C GLN A 153 -1.99 10.03 1.32
N ALA A 154 -1.22 9.25 0.57
CA ALA A 154 -0.65 8.02 1.07
C ALA A 154 0.82 8.15 1.49
N ALA A 155 1.17 7.46 2.57
CA ALA A 155 2.54 7.17 2.95
C ALA A 155 2.68 5.67 3.24
N VAL A 156 3.74 5.04 2.73
CA VAL A 156 3.96 3.60 2.88
C VAL A 156 5.32 3.35 3.52
N ILE A 157 5.35 2.53 4.57
CA ILE A 157 6.59 1.94 5.10
C ILE A 157 6.79 0.57 4.45
N GLY A 158 7.95 0.35 3.83
CA GLY A 158 8.40 -0.95 3.33
C GLY A 158 9.43 -1.58 4.28
N ILE A 159 9.27 -2.86 4.61
CA ILE A 159 10.20 -3.65 5.42
C ILE A 159 10.61 -4.88 4.62
N LEU A 160 11.91 -5.04 4.39
CA LEU A 160 12.47 -6.14 3.61
C LEU A 160 12.85 -7.31 4.52
N TYR A 161 12.65 -8.53 4.05
CA TYR A 161 12.93 -9.74 4.81
C TYR A 161 13.83 -10.69 4.05
N THR A 162 14.69 -11.41 4.78
CA THR A 162 15.40 -12.57 4.25
C THR A 162 15.04 -13.82 5.04
N ILE A 163 15.06 -14.98 4.37
CA ILE A 163 14.82 -16.26 5.03
C ILE A 163 15.90 -16.50 6.08
N GLY A 164 15.48 -16.85 7.29
CA GLY A 164 16.38 -17.29 8.35
C GLY A 164 15.70 -18.20 9.36
N THR A 165 16.39 -18.47 10.46
CA THR A 165 15.94 -19.42 11.49
C THR A 165 14.93 -18.83 12.47
N THR A 166 14.88 -17.50 12.60
CA THR A 166 13.94 -16.81 13.47
C THR A 166 12.70 -16.40 12.66
N PRO A 167 11.49 -16.85 13.02
CA PRO A 167 10.26 -16.40 12.37
C PRO A 167 9.98 -14.93 12.67
N ASP A 168 9.25 -14.26 11.78
CA ASP A 168 8.71 -12.92 12.04
C ASP A 168 7.61 -12.99 13.11
N GLU A 169 7.77 -12.24 14.20
CA GLU A 169 6.87 -12.31 15.36
C GLU A 169 5.46 -11.82 15.04
N PHE A 170 5.34 -10.78 14.22
CA PHE A 170 4.05 -10.21 13.87
C PHE A 170 3.27 -11.18 12.98
N LEU A 171 3.89 -11.68 11.91
CA LEU A 171 3.30 -12.67 11.01
C LEU A 171 2.95 -13.95 11.75
N GLN A 172 3.79 -14.40 12.70
CA GLN A 172 3.49 -15.56 13.55
C GLN A 172 2.17 -15.41 14.30
N LYS A 173 1.87 -14.22 14.83
CA LYS A 173 0.59 -13.94 15.49
C LYS A 173 -0.59 -13.96 14.50
N MET A 174 -0.34 -13.67 13.22
CA MET A 174 -1.36 -13.66 12.17
C MET A 174 -1.63 -15.06 11.57
N GLU A 175 -0.68 -16.00 11.67
CA GLU A 175 -0.76 -17.33 11.02
C GLU A 175 -2.10 -18.06 11.22
N PRO A 176 -2.69 -18.15 12.44
CA PRO A 176 -3.95 -18.86 12.63
C PRO A 176 -5.12 -18.26 11.83
N TYR A 177 -5.12 -16.94 11.65
CA TYR A 177 -6.14 -16.22 10.90
C TYR A 177 -5.93 -16.36 9.39
N ILE A 178 -4.67 -16.36 8.93
CA ILE A 178 -4.30 -16.62 7.54
C ILE A 178 -4.73 -18.03 7.13
N ILE A 179 -4.44 -19.04 7.98
CA ILE A 179 -4.85 -20.43 7.75
C ILE A 179 -6.37 -20.53 7.60
N ALA A 180 -7.15 -19.81 8.42
CA ALA A 180 -8.60 -19.87 8.39
C ALA A 180 -9.24 -19.32 7.10
N ILE A 181 -8.57 -18.42 6.38
CA ILE A 181 -9.05 -17.78 5.15
C ILE A 181 -8.25 -18.19 3.90
N SER A 182 -7.34 -19.15 4.06
CA SER A 182 -6.47 -19.64 2.98
C SER A 182 -7.31 -20.15 1.80
N ASN A 183 -6.91 -19.79 0.57
CA ASN A 183 -7.57 -20.13 -0.68
C ASN A 183 -9.04 -19.70 -0.78
N GLN A 184 -9.43 -18.66 -0.06
CA GLN A 184 -10.79 -18.13 -0.06
C GLN A 184 -10.76 -16.61 -0.27
N GLU A 185 -10.77 -16.19 -1.53
CA GLU A 185 -10.83 -14.77 -1.92
C GLU A 185 -12.03 -14.06 -1.26
N GLY A 186 -11.79 -12.82 -0.80
CA GLY A 186 -12.80 -11.98 -0.15
C GLY A 186 -13.18 -12.44 1.26
N LYS A 187 -12.62 -13.54 1.78
CA LYS A 187 -12.81 -13.92 3.17
C LYS A 187 -11.92 -13.12 4.10
N GLU A 188 -12.47 -12.87 5.27
CA GLU A 188 -11.78 -12.21 6.36
C GLU A 188 -12.01 -12.91 7.70
N LYS A 189 -11.07 -12.71 8.61
CA LYS A 189 -11.13 -13.21 9.97
C LYS A 189 -10.65 -12.13 10.94
N MET A 190 -11.52 -11.73 11.86
CA MET A 190 -11.17 -10.84 12.96
C MET A 190 -10.04 -11.42 13.82
N VAL A 191 -9.05 -10.59 14.13
CA VAL A 191 -7.93 -10.91 15.02
C VAL A 191 -8.40 -10.79 16.47
N VAL A 192 -8.42 -11.90 17.20
CA VAL A 192 -8.77 -11.91 18.63
C VAL A 192 -7.71 -11.15 19.41
N GLY A 193 -8.13 -10.12 20.16
CA GLY A 193 -7.23 -9.26 20.93
C GLY A 193 -6.62 -8.09 20.14
N GLY A 194 -6.89 -8.00 18.83
CA GLY A 194 -6.34 -6.97 17.95
C GLY A 194 -4.92 -7.28 17.46
N ALA A 195 -4.37 -6.35 16.68
CA ALA A 195 -3.03 -6.42 16.14
C ALA A 195 -2.22 -5.18 16.55
N ASP A 196 -0.98 -5.38 17.00
CA ASP A 196 -0.07 -4.30 17.40
C ASP A 196 1.00 -4.05 16.32
N PRO A 197 0.92 -2.94 15.58
CA PRO A 197 1.89 -2.59 14.54
C PRO A 197 3.30 -2.33 15.09
N ASN A 198 3.46 -2.10 16.40
CA ASN A 198 4.79 -1.95 17.00
C ASN A 198 5.61 -3.24 16.92
N VAL A 199 4.96 -4.40 16.88
CA VAL A 199 5.62 -5.70 16.70
C VAL A 199 6.18 -5.81 15.28
N ALA A 200 5.43 -5.36 14.27
CA ALA A 200 5.82 -5.43 12.86
C ALA A 200 6.97 -4.48 12.50
N LYS A 201 6.92 -3.21 12.96
CA LYS A 201 7.87 -2.19 12.50
C LYS A 201 9.34 -2.41 12.92
N GLY A 202 9.59 -3.17 14.00
CA GLY A 202 10.92 -3.29 14.60
C GLY A 202 11.45 -1.98 15.25
N LYS A 203 12.78 -1.82 15.30
CA LYS A 203 13.48 -0.74 16.04
C LYS A 203 14.44 0.09 15.17
N ASP A 204 14.25 0.08 13.86
CA ASP A 204 15.22 0.63 12.93
C ASP A 204 15.00 2.11 12.65
N THR A 205 16.11 2.81 12.46
CA THR A 205 16.14 4.27 12.33
C THR A 205 16.70 4.73 10.99
N VAL A 206 17.33 3.85 10.21
CA VAL A 206 17.90 4.15 8.89
C VAL A 206 16.91 3.76 7.80
N TYR A 207 16.62 4.67 6.87
CA TYR A 207 15.64 4.42 5.82
C TYR A 207 15.92 5.22 4.54
N TYR A 208 15.40 4.70 3.45
CA TYR A 208 15.28 5.38 2.16
C TYR A 208 13.94 6.09 2.08
N ARG A 209 13.88 7.26 1.44
CA ARG A 209 12.67 8.05 1.24
C ARG A 209 12.59 8.52 -0.20
N TYR A 210 11.45 8.31 -0.85
CA TYR A 210 11.23 8.79 -2.21
C TYR A 210 9.73 8.96 -2.49
N MET A 211 9.40 9.68 -3.57
CA MET A 211 8.02 9.80 -4.06
C MET A 211 7.73 8.75 -5.13
N GLY A 212 6.67 7.98 -4.94
CA GLY A 212 6.34 6.83 -5.78
C GLY A 212 4.84 6.66 -6.02
N SER A 213 4.45 5.41 -6.27
CA SER A 213 3.07 5.00 -6.51
C SER A 213 2.67 3.82 -5.62
N PHE A 214 1.39 3.46 -5.64
CA PHE A 214 1.00 2.10 -5.25
C PHE A 214 1.59 1.09 -6.25
N THR A 215 1.87 -0.12 -5.77
CA THR A 215 2.49 -1.21 -6.56
C THR A 215 1.45 -2.17 -7.13
N THR A 216 0.16 -1.89 -6.93
CA THR A 216 -0.97 -2.57 -7.57
C THR A 216 -1.86 -1.56 -8.29
N PRO A 217 -2.66 -1.99 -9.29
CA PRO A 217 -3.65 -1.13 -9.91
C PRO A 217 -4.58 -0.46 -8.88
N PRO A 218 -4.92 0.83 -9.03
CA PRO A 218 -4.72 1.70 -10.20
C PRO A 218 -3.33 2.37 -10.31
N CYS A 219 -2.34 1.94 -9.52
CA CYS A 219 -0.97 2.46 -9.54
C CYS A 219 -0.86 3.98 -9.34
N THR A 220 -1.75 4.55 -8.51
CA THR A 220 -1.81 5.98 -8.22
C THR A 220 -0.47 6.49 -7.68
N GLU A 221 0.03 7.59 -8.27
CA GLU A 221 1.26 8.28 -7.86
C GLU A 221 1.02 9.25 -6.70
N GLY A 222 2.09 9.84 -6.18
CA GLY A 222 2.04 10.77 -5.05
C GLY A 222 2.10 10.08 -3.69
N VAL A 223 2.60 8.82 -3.66
CA VAL A 223 2.80 8.05 -2.43
C VAL A 223 4.17 8.36 -1.86
N ILE A 224 4.23 8.72 -0.58
CA ILE A 224 5.50 8.90 0.12
C ILE A 224 6.01 7.53 0.57
N TRP A 225 7.06 7.02 -0.07
CA TRP A 225 7.68 5.76 0.30
C TRP A 225 8.77 5.93 1.33
N THR A 226 8.78 5.04 2.33
CA THR A 226 9.85 4.92 3.31
C THR A 226 10.27 3.46 3.40
N VAL A 227 11.41 3.08 2.83
CA VAL A 227 11.89 1.69 2.92
C VAL A 227 12.95 1.61 4.01
N VAL A 228 12.67 0.84 5.07
CA VAL A 228 13.59 0.64 6.18
C VAL A 228 14.80 -0.15 5.70
N ARG A 229 16.01 0.34 6.00
CA ARG A 229 17.26 -0.26 5.47
C ARG A 229 17.57 -1.62 6.08
N LYS A 230 17.26 -1.82 7.36
CA LYS A 230 17.55 -3.11 8.01
C LYS A 230 16.62 -4.17 7.43
N VAL A 231 17.23 -5.29 7.05
CA VAL A 231 16.55 -6.48 6.58
C VAL A 231 16.16 -7.32 7.78
N HIS A 232 14.87 -7.62 7.91
CA HIS A 232 14.30 -8.46 8.95
C HIS A 232 14.40 -9.94 8.55
N THR A 233 14.08 -10.83 9.48
CA THR A 233 14.13 -12.28 9.25
C THR A 233 12.70 -12.83 9.19
N VAL A 234 12.46 -13.75 8.26
CA VAL A 234 11.22 -14.52 8.16
C VAL A 234 11.55 -16.00 8.00
N SER A 235 10.70 -16.91 8.46
CA SER A 235 10.91 -18.35 8.22
C SER A 235 10.43 -18.77 6.83
N LEU A 236 11.00 -19.85 6.28
CA LEU A 236 10.51 -20.44 5.04
C LEU A 236 9.05 -20.90 5.15
N SER A 237 8.63 -21.40 6.31
CA SER A 237 7.25 -21.85 6.54
C SER A 237 6.25 -20.68 6.48
N GLN A 238 6.65 -19.50 6.95
CA GLN A 238 5.84 -18.29 6.89
C GLN A 238 5.64 -17.80 5.46
N ILE A 239 6.71 -17.76 4.66
CA ILE A 239 6.60 -17.45 3.22
C ILE A 239 5.70 -18.47 2.54
N THR A 240 5.90 -19.76 2.82
CA THR A 240 5.09 -20.84 2.22
C THR A 240 3.62 -20.69 2.58
N LEU A 241 3.30 -20.31 3.83
CA LEU A 241 1.94 -20.05 4.27
C LEU A 241 1.28 -18.91 3.47
N LEU A 242 1.98 -17.78 3.31
CA LEU A 242 1.47 -16.65 2.53
C LEU A 242 1.20 -17.04 1.07
N LYS A 243 2.16 -17.72 0.44
CA LYS A 243 2.03 -18.20 -0.95
C LYS A 243 0.89 -19.19 -1.13
N ALA A 244 0.68 -20.08 -0.15
CA ALA A 244 -0.41 -21.05 -0.20
C ALA A 244 -1.78 -20.46 0.14
N ALA A 245 -1.84 -19.23 0.68
CA ALA A 245 -3.10 -18.60 1.08
C ALA A 245 -3.76 -17.81 -0.06
N VAL A 246 -2.98 -17.27 -0.99
CA VAL A 246 -3.47 -16.50 -2.15
C VAL A 246 -4.00 -17.41 -3.26
N LEU A 247 -4.72 -16.84 -4.23
CA LEU A 247 -5.18 -17.58 -5.40
C LEU A 247 -4.02 -18.04 -6.29
N MET A 248 -4.23 -19.15 -6.99
CA MET A 248 -3.26 -19.72 -7.91
C MET A 248 -2.78 -18.68 -8.94
N GLY A 249 -1.47 -18.58 -9.13
CA GLY A 249 -0.83 -17.60 -10.00
C GLY A 249 -0.42 -16.30 -9.31
N ASN A 250 -0.79 -16.10 -8.04
CA ASN A 250 -0.37 -14.95 -7.23
C ASN A 250 0.67 -15.33 -6.16
N GLU A 251 1.22 -16.56 -6.18
CA GLU A 251 2.25 -17.00 -5.23
C GLU A 251 3.54 -16.16 -5.34
N ASN A 252 3.74 -15.52 -6.49
CA ASN A 252 4.77 -14.50 -6.69
C ASN A 252 4.10 -13.17 -7.04
N ASN A 253 3.66 -12.43 -6.03
CA ASN A 253 2.88 -11.20 -6.15
C ASN A 253 3.74 -9.92 -6.13
N ALA A 254 4.95 -9.98 -6.69
CA ALA A 254 5.83 -8.81 -6.76
C ALA A 254 5.74 -8.14 -8.14
N ARG A 255 5.35 -6.86 -8.18
CA ARG A 255 5.43 -6.05 -9.39
C ARG A 255 6.91 -5.91 -9.82
N PRO A 256 7.22 -5.99 -11.13
CA PRO A 256 8.56 -5.70 -11.63
C PRO A 256 9.05 -4.31 -11.24
N LEU A 257 10.38 -4.14 -11.17
CA LEU A 257 10.97 -2.81 -10.97
C LEU A 257 10.52 -1.84 -12.05
N GLN A 258 10.28 -0.60 -11.63
CA GLN A 258 9.92 0.52 -12.46
C GLN A 258 11.12 1.46 -12.59
N ASP A 259 11.16 2.24 -13.66
CA ASP A 259 12.25 3.18 -13.90
C ASP A 259 12.29 4.25 -12.82
N LEU A 260 13.50 4.55 -12.32
CA LEU A 260 13.69 5.65 -11.37
C LEU A 260 13.29 7.00 -12.00
N ASN A 261 13.50 7.15 -13.31
CA ASN A 261 13.37 8.41 -14.05
C ASN A 261 14.22 9.50 -13.37
N ASN A 262 13.67 10.70 -13.18
CA ASN A 262 14.39 11.84 -12.60
C ASN A 262 14.17 11.99 -11.09
N ARG A 263 13.77 10.91 -10.39
CA ARG A 263 13.49 10.95 -8.96
C ARG A 263 14.78 10.79 -8.16
N GLU A 264 14.94 11.60 -7.13
CA GLU A 264 15.96 11.39 -6.11
C GLU A 264 15.46 10.40 -5.05
N ILE A 265 16.41 9.69 -4.44
CA ILE A 265 16.16 8.80 -3.31
C ILE A 265 16.93 9.35 -2.11
N ASP A 266 16.20 9.87 -1.14
CA ASP A 266 16.81 10.34 0.10
C ASP A 266 17.23 9.16 0.98
N LEU A 267 18.42 9.24 1.57
CA LEU A 267 18.88 8.34 2.63
C LEU A 267 18.97 9.11 3.95
N PHE A 268 18.21 8.67 4.94
CA PHE A 268 18.37 9.13 6.32
C PHE A 268 19.17 8.12 7.13
N PHE A 269 20.17 8.61 7.86
CA PHE A 269 20.83 7.89 8.94
C PHE A 269 20.99 8.81 10.16
N PRO A 270 20.82 8.29 11.40
CA PRO A 270 21.06 9.08 12.58
C PRO A 270 22.55 9.37 12.70
N LEU A 271 22.93 10.63 12.64
CA LEU A 271 24.28 11.07 12.97
C LEU A 271 24.51 10.88 14.47
N PRO A 272 25.67 10.36 14.91
CA PRO A 272 26.00 10.35 16.32
C PRO A 272 25.95 11.79 16.84
N LEU A 273 25.29 11.98 17.99
CA LEU A 273 25.29 13.28 18.68
C LEU A 273 26.74 13.63 19.01
N ILE A 274 27.32 14.57 18.25
CA ILE A 274 28.56 15.22 18.68
C ILE A 274 28.13 16.19 19.77
N ASN A 275 28.22 15.76 21.02
CA ASN A 275 28.08 16.65 22.16
C ASN A 275 29.27 17.63 22.12
N ASN A 276 29.00 18.86 21.69
CA ASN A 276 29.90 20.00 21.90
C ASN A 276 29.76 20.51 23.34
#